data_AF-A0A9J6GR21-F1
#
_entry.id   AF-A0A9J6GR21-F1
#
_cell.length_a   1.000
_cell.length_b   1.000
_cell.length_c   1.000
_cell.angle_alpha   90.00
_cell.angle_beta   90.00
_cell.angle_gamma   90.00
#
_symmetry.space_group_name_H-M   'P 1'
#
loop_
_entity.id
_entity.type
_entity.pdbx_description
1 polymer ?
#
loop_
_entity_poly.entity_id
_entity_poly.type
_entity_poly.pdbx_seq_one_letter_code
_entity_poly.pdbx_strand_id
1 'polypeptide(L)'
;MEARVGQKCSRGASLTSSLPPQVFVPLVRGVVERMRACCSLQSEAFRAPLGALVELAKLRLPGAPPAQCPLARIILEDPMWLPATVTGGRELSKLSLLGPFLALSPFAEDEPGLVRAYYEERDPEHIQLAHQTLRAMLEAARGQLHQLLLSLLLSGREEVLGWLAAVLKANERRAQLQVDPRLVAPDGLMLNLAAVLQLLALKVHPAKVDPHYPFRENARVDVLADTRLCLDAQQAEEFTRELREWPAHALCALGGTVGRIGSCRWTMRVHCPIIQHELRGLASIARRCPLECGRGRRAGGGEGQLPDGVPVPGPAGGAPGGGAGCGAVRPAAARAAGAAAAGAGAVGQPAPVGARGGQPVAVRNRRLIAKWRQQARRIAQGKLCTDAGLLDPTLLGRCLNLYNLAAAVFLTLLHE
;
A
#
# COMPACT_ATOMS: atom_id res chain seq x y z
N MET A 1 17.80 15.69 60.82
CA MET A 1 18.91 16.20 60.00
C MET A 1 18.53 15.96 58.55
N GLU A 2 17.88 16.97 57.98
CA GLU A 2 17.36 16.99 56.62
C GLU A 2 18.47 17.16 55.57
N ALA A 3 18.04 17.04 54.30
CA ALA A 3 18.55 17.62 53.06
C ALA A 3 19.21 16.61 52.09
N ARG A 4 18.97 16.61 50.78
CA ARG A 4 18.09 17.36 49.86
C ARG A 4 18.19 16.59 48.53
N VAL A 5 17.07 16.08 47.98
CA VAL A 5 17.02 15.64 46.57
C VAL A 5 16.34 16.75 45.78
N GLY A 6 17.11 17.38 44.90
CA GLY A 6 16.71 18.53 44.10
C GLY A 6 15.55 18.22 43.14
N GLN A 7 14.37 18.71 43.53
CA GLN A 7 13.42 19.47 42.72
C GLN A 7 13.73 19.54 41.20
N LYS A 8 13.13 18.63 40.42
CA LYS A 8 12.94 18.84 38.97
C LYS A 8 11.81 19.86 38.79
N CYS A 9 12.18 21.00 38.23
CA CYS A 9 11.29 22.07 37.79
C CYS A 9 10.04 21.55 37.07
N SER A 10 8.90 21.72 37.73
CA SER A 10 7.57 21.78 37.15
C SER A 10 7.49 22.90 36.11
N ARG A 11 7.46 22.56 34.81
CA ARG A 11 6.99 23.46 33.76
C ARG A 11 6.08 22.69 32.81
N GLY A 12 4.77 22.97 32.92
CA GLY A 12 3.72 22.48 32.04
C GLY A 12 2.70 21.58 32.74
N ALA A 13 1.90 22.13 33.66
CA ALA A 13 0.60 21.55 33.94
C ALA A 13 -0.25 21.69 32.66
N SER A 14 -0.24 20.65 31.84
CA SER A 14 -0.89 20.64 30.53
C SER A 14 -2.40 20.50 30.70
N LEU A 15 -3.17 21.25 29.90
CA LEU A 15 -4.63 21.18 29.75
C LEU A 15 -5.19 19.78 29.42
N THR A 16 -4.35 18.75 29.30
CA THR A 16 -4.75 17.34 29.24
C THR A 16 -5.38 16.85 30.55
N SER A 17 -5.13 17.52 31.68
CA SER A 17 -5.72 17.15 32.98
C SER A 17 -7.20 17.51 33.13
N SER A 18 -7.78 18.33 32.23
CA SER A 18 -9.18 18.77 32.32
C SER A 18 -10.16 17.95 31.50
N LEU A 19 -9.68 17.08 30.60
CA LEU A 19 -10.53 16.16 29.84
C LEU A 19 -10.52 14.79 30.50
N PRO A 20 -11.67 14.22 30.88
CA PRO A 20 -11.71 12.87 31.44
C PRO A 20 -11.37 11.85 30.34
N PRO A 21 -10.18 11.21 30.36
CA PRO A 21 -9.80 10.22 29.34
C PRO A 21 -10.77 9.04 29.28
N GLN A 22 -11.51 8.81 30.37
CA GLN A 22 -12.57 7.81 30.53
C GLN A 22 -13.67 7.91 29.48
N VAL A 23 -13.96 9.11 28.94
CA VAL A 23 -15.00 9.31 27.92
C VAL A 23 -14.43 9.18 26.51
N PHE A 24 -13.24 9.73 26.26
CA PHE A 24 -12.68 9.83 24.91
C PHE A 24 -11.94 8.57 24.45
N VAL A 25 -11.33 7.81 25.37
CA VAL A 25 -10.66 6.55 25.01
C VAL A 25 -11.66 5.55 24.42
N PRO A 26 -12.82 5.24 25.05
CA PRO A 26 -13.82 4.36 24.44
C PRO A 26 -14.33 4.86 23.08
N LEU A 27 -14.48 6.18 22.91
CA LEU A 27 -14.90 6.77 21.63
C LEU A 27 -13.86 6.51 20.53
N VAL A 28 -12.59 6.84 20.78
CA VAL A 28 -11.49 6.60 19.82
C VAL A 28 -11.41 5.12 19.47
N ARG A 29 -11.46 4.24 20.48
CA ARG A 29 -11.43 2.79 20.28
C ARG A 29 -12.63 2.29 19.49
N GLY A 30 -13.83 2.83 19.74
CA GLY A 30 -15.03 2.52 18.97
C GLY A 30 -14.91 2.90 17.49
N VAL A 31 -14.28 4.06 17.19
CA VAL A 31 -13.99 4.47 15.81
C VAL A 31 -12.98 3.52 15.14
N VAL A 32 -11.95 3.08 15.87
CA VAL A 32 -10.96 2.10 15.39
C VAL A 32 -11.62 0.75 15.12
N GLU A 33 -12.46 0.25 16.02
CA GLU A 33 -13.19 -1.02 15.82
C GLU A 33 -14.16 -0.94 14.65
N ARG A 34 -14.85 0.19 14.50
CA ARG A 34 -15.69 0.45 13.32
C ARG A 34 -14.84 0.36 12.05
N MET A 35 -13.69 1.03 12.01
CA MET A 35 -12.77 0.97 10.87
C MET A 35 -12.30 -0.46 10.60
N ARG A 36 -11.92 -1.24 11.63
CA ARG A 36 -11.54 -2.65 11.49
C ARG A 36 -12.64 -3.49 10.84
N ALA A 37 -13.89 -3.25 11.21
CA ALA A 37 -15.03 -3.99 10.69
C ALA A 37 -15.45 -3.56 9.27
N CYS A 38 -15.16 -2.32 8.85
CA CYS A 38 -15.63 -1.77 7.57
C CYS A 38 -14.52 -1.30 6.61
N CYS A 39 -13.27 -1.71 6.83
CA CYS A 39 -12.14 -1.38 5.97
C CYS A 39 -12.24 -2.13 4.63
N SER A 40 -13.01 -1.57 3.70
CA SER A 40 -13.25 -2.12 2.36
C SER A 40 -13.49 -0.99 1.37
N LEU A 41 -12.85 -1.06 0.21
CA LEU A 41 -13.08 -0.11 -0.88
C LEU A 41 -14.46 -0.34 -1.52
N GLN A 42 -14.92 -1.59 -1.58
CA GLN A 42 -16.20 -1.94 -2.21
C GLN A 42 -17.40 -1.29 -1.51
N SER A 43 -17.42 -1.28 -0.17
CA SER A 43 -18.57 -0.76 0.59
C SER A 43 -18.54 0.74 0.83
N GLU A 44 -17.39 1.40 0.60
CA GLU A 44 -17.10 2.79 0.97
C GLU A 44 -17.34 3.15 2.46
N ALA A 45 -17.65 2.17 3.30
CA ALA A 45 -18.04 2.37 4.69
C ALA A 45 -16.88 2.86 5.57
N PHE A 46 -15.64 2.82 5.07
CA PHE A 46 -14.45 3.37 5.69
C PHE A 46 -14.49 4.90 5.85
N ARG A 47 -15.26 5.60 5.01
CA ARG A 47 -15.27 7.08 4.97
C ARG A 47 -15.69 7.69 6.31
N ALA A 48 -16.74 7.16 6.91
CA ALA A 48 -17.28 7.66 8.17
C ALA A 48 -16.30 7.55 9.35
N PRO A 49 -15.73 6.37 9.68
CA PRO A 49 -14.77 6.27 10.78
C PRO A 49 -13.46 7.02 10.50
N LEU A 50 -12.98 7.06 9.26
CA LEU A 50 -11.79 7.85 8.91
C LEU A 50 -12.02 9.34 9.14
N GLY A 51 -13.15 9.88 8.66
CA GLY A 51 -13.53 11.28 8.90
C GLY A 51 -13.69 11.59 10.40
N ALA A 52 -14.35 10.69 11.15
CA ALA A 52 -14.51 10.86 12.59
C ALA A 52 -13.16 10.95 13.32
N LEU A 53 -12.19 10.09 12.98
CA LEU A 53 -10.86 10.14 13.60
C LEU A 53 -10.10 11.44 13.25
N VAL A 54 -10.22 11.90 12.00
CA VAL A 54 -9.64 13.18 11.55
C VAL A 54 -10.20 14.35 12.34
N GLU A 55 -11.52 14.42 12.52
CA GLU A 55 -12.18 15.48 13.27
C GLU A 55 -11.81 15.43 14.75
N LEU A 56 -11.79 14.24 15.36
CA LEU A 56 -11.32 14.07 16.74
C LEU A 56 -9.89 14.57 16.91
N ALA A 57 -8.99 14.23 15.99
CA ALA A 57 -7.59 14.68 16.04
C ALA A 57 -7.41 16.19 15.79
N LYS A 58 -8.42 16.87 15.24
CA LYS A 58 -8.41 18.32 14.99
C LYS A 58 -9.18 19.14 16.02
N LEU A 59 -9.96 18.48 16.87
CA LEU A 59 -10.88 19.14 17.78
C LEU A 59 -10.14 20.06 18.75
N ARG A 60 -10.38 21.37 18.61
CA ARG A 60 -9.81 22.39 19.48
C ARG A 60 -10.78 22.68 20.61
N LEU A 61 -10.29 22.65 21.84
CA LEU A 61 -11.06 23.10 22.98
C LEU A 61 -10.88 24.61 23.21
N PRO A 62 -11.94 25.32 23.66
CA PRO A 62 -11.81 26.71 24.09
C PRO A 62 -10.74 26.84 25.18
N GLY A 63 -9.78 27.74 25.00
CA GLY A 63 -8.71 28.02 25.98
C GLY A 63 -7.44 27.16 25.87
N ALA A 64 -7.38 26.19 24.95
CA ALA A 64 -6.15 25.45 24.67
C ALA A 64 -5.18 26.28 23.79
N PRO A 65 -3.84 26.20 23.99
CA PRO A 65 -2.89 26.86 23.12
C PRO A 65 -3.07 26.38 21.67
N PRO A 66 -2.90 27.28 20.67
CA PRO A 66 -3.31 27.05 19.28
C PRO A 66 -2.64 25.86 18.57
N ALA A 67 -1.56 25.34 19.14
CA ALA A 67 -0.74 24.28 18.56
C ALA A 67 -1.02 22.86 19.10
N GLN A 68 -1.82 22.71 20.16
CA GLN A 68 -2.05 21.40 20.78
C GLN A 68 -3.52 21.02 20.73
N CYS A 69 -3.81 19.87 20.11
CA CYS A 69 -5.13 19.24 20.16
C CYS A 69 -5.12 18.20 21.30
N PRO A 70 -5.87 18.42 22.39
CA PRO A 70 -5.88 17.50 23.53
C PRO A 70 -6.32 16.07 23.16
N LEU A 71 -7.27 15.92 22.23
CA LEU A 71 -7.72 14.60 21.78
C LEU A 71 -6.67 13.88 20.93
N ALA A 72 -5.89 14.61 20.13
CA ALA A 72 -4.73 14.03 19.45
C ALA A 72 -3.71 13.49 20.47
N ARG A 73 -3.56 14.14 21.62
CA ARG A 73 -2.70 13.62 22.70
C ARG A 73 -3.22 12.31 23.29
N ILE A 74 -4.53 12.23 23.57
CA ILE A 74 -5.18 10.99 24.04
C ILE A 74 -4.99 9.85 23.03
N ILE A 75 -5.10 10.11 21.73
CA ILE A 75 -4.87 9.12 20.67
C ILE A 75 -3.43 8.56 20.74
N LEU A 76 -2.44 9.43 20.96
CA LEU A 76 -1.01 9.05 20.99
C LEU A 76 -0.60 8.36 22.29
N GLU A 77 -1.31 8.63 23.38
CA GLU A 77 -1.09 8.01 24.69
C GLU A 77 -1.85 6.68 24.86
N ASP A 78 -2.78 6.35 23.96
CA ASP A 78 -3.49 5.07 24.01
C ASP A 78 -2.49 3.91 23.88
N PRO A 79 -2.56 2.87 24.74
CA PRO A 79 -1.71 1.67 24.64
C PRO A 79 -1.76 0.97 23.28
N MET A 80 -2.85 1.14 22.51
CA MET A 80 -2.96 0.62 21.15
C MET A 80 -2.25 1.46 20.10
N TRP A 81 -1.78 2.68 20.41
CA TRP A 81 -1.02 3.50 19.47
C TRP A 81 0.17 2.71 18.91
N LEU A 82 1.01 2.20 19.82
CA LEU A 82 2.12 1.31 19.52
C LEU A 82 2.14 0.18 20.57
N PRO A 83 1.49 -0.97 20.30
CA PRO A 83 1.40 -2.06 21.27
C PRO A 83 2.78 -2.67 21.56
N ALA A 84 3.04 -3.00 22.84
CA ALA A 84 4.37 -3.41 23.30
C ALA A 84 4.83 -4.80 22.79
N THR A 85 3.90 -5.68 22.43
CA THR A 85 4.16 -7.11 22.14
C THR A 85 4.15 -7.45 20.66
N VAL A 86 4.49 -6.50 19.79
CA VAL A 86 4.41 -6.71 18.34
C VAL A 86 5.73 -7.28 17.80
N THR A 87 5.65 -8.46 17.18
CA THR A 87 6.83 -9.18 16.69
C THR A 87 7.10 -9.00 15.20
N GLY A 88 6.11 -8.52 14.44
CA GLY A 88 6.22 -8.34 13.00
C GLY A 88 5.24 -7.34 12.41
N GLY A 89 5.49 -6.94 11.16
CA GLY A 89 4.71 -5.91 10.48
C GLY A 89 3.24 -6.25 10.37
N ARG A 90 2.88 -7.53 10.18
CA ARG A 90 1.46 -7.95 10.07
C ARG A 90 0.68 -7.73 11.36
N GLU A 91 1.27 -8.08 12.49
CA GLU A 91 0.64 -7.87 13.80
C GLU A 91 0.51 -6.38 14.09
N LEU A 92 1.56 -5.60 13.78
CA LEU A 92 1.54 -4.15 13.94
C LEU A 92 0.39 -3.50 13.17
N SER A 93 0.21 -3.90 11.92
CA SER A 93 -0.88 -3.41 11.06
C SER A 93 -2.27 -3.66 11.63
N LYS A 94 -2.47 -4.75 12.37
CA LYS A 94 -3.78 -5.12 12.92
C LYS A 94 -4.02 -4.51 14.29
N LEU A 95 -3.00 -4.57 15.16
CA LEU A 95 -3.12 -4.23 16.57
C LEU A 95 -2.91 -2.75 16.84
N SER A 96 -2.10 -2.06 16.03
CA SER A 96 -1.91 -0.61 16.19
C SER A 96 -3.19 0.16 15.87
N LEU A 97 -3.34 1.32 16.52
CA LEU A 97 -4.50 2.19 16.39
C LEU A 97 -4.65 2.70 14.95
N LEU A 98 -3.54 3.13 14.32
CA LEU A 98 -3.54 3.70 12.97
C LEU A 98 -3.54 2.63 11.87
N GLY A 99 -3.14 1.40 12.18
CA GLY A 99 -3.00 0.31 11.22
C GLY A 99 -4.25 0.05 10.36
N PRO A 100 -5.45 -0.12 10.96
CA PRO A 100 -6.69 -0.34 10.22
C PRO A 100 -7.02 0.78 9.21
N PHE A 101 -6.69 2.04 9.54
CA PHE A 101 -6.96 3.19 8.68
C PHE A 101 -6.07 3.22 7.44
N LEU A 102 -4.84 2.70 7.57
CA LEU A 102 -3.91 2.56 6.45
C LEU A 102 -4.15 1.28 5.64
N ALA A 103 -4.92 0.31 6.16
CA ALA A 103 -5.07 -1.02 5.55
C ALA A 103 -5.95 -1.08 4.29
N LEU A 104 -6.58 0.03 3.88
CA LEU A 104 -7.40 0.08 2.65
C LEU A 104 -6.57 -0.38 1.44
N SER A 105 -7.08 -1.33 0.66
CA SER A 105 -6.25 -2.00 -0.34
C SER A 105 -7.01 -2.27 -1.64
N PRO A 106 -6.45 -1.93 -2.80
CA PRO A 106 -6.98 -2.38 -4.08
C PRO A 106 -6.54 -3.81 -4.42
N PHE A 107 -5.69 -4.45 -3.59
CA PHE A 107 -5.05 -5.72 -3.92
C PHE A 107 -5.96 -6.92 -3.64
N ALA A 108 -5.98 -7.86 -4.59
CA ALA A 108 -6.79 -9.08 -4.53
C ALA A 108 -6.49 -9.98 -3.32
N GLU A 109 -5.25 -9.94 -2.81
CA GLU A 109 -4.84 -10.71 -1.62
C GLU A 109 -5.47 -10.18 -0.33
N ASP A 110 -5.68 -8.87 -0.27
CA ASP A 110 -6.24 -8.19 0.89
C ASP A 110 -7.78 -8.17 0.84
N GLU A 111 -8.36 -7.91 -0.34
CA GLU A 111 -9.80 -7.78 -0.54
C GLU A 111 -10.28 -8.63 -1.75
N PRO A 112 -10.43 -9.96 -1.61
CA PRO A 112 -10.80 -10.83 -2.74
C PRO A 112 -12.23 -10.60 -3.26
N GLY A 113 -13.11 -10.01 -2.44
CA GLY A 113 -14.46 -9.61 -2.84
C GLY A 113 -14.47 -8.46 -3.87
N LEU A 114 -13.53 -7.52 -3.72
CA LEU A 114 -13.32 -6.39 -4.63
C LEU A 114 -13.11 -6.85 -6.07
N VAL A 115 -12.35 -7.94 -6.25
CA VAL A 115 -12.02 -8.50 -7.56
C VAL A 115 -13.26 -8.90 -8.33
N ARG A 116 -14.26 -9.48 -7.64
CA ARG A 116 -15.51 -9.87 -8.28
C ARG A 116 -16.35 -8.63 -8.64
N ALA A 117 -16.36 -7.64 -7.76
CA ALA A 117 -17.14 -6.42 -7.99
C ALA A 117 -16.60 -5.56 -9.15
N TYR A 118 -15.28 -5.51 -9.35
CA TYR A 118 -14.64 -4.57 -10.29
C TYR A 118 -13.93 -5.22 -11.50
N TYR A 119 -13.65 -6.53 -11.46
CA TYR A 119 -12.83 -7.21 -12.49
C TYR A 119 -13.38 -8.59 -12.90
N GLU A 120 -14.68 -8.81 -12.70
CA GLU A 120 -15.37 -9.97 -13.29
C GLU A 120 -15.52 -9.79 -14.80
N GLU A 121 -15.94 -8.59 -15.23
CA GLU A 121 -15.91 -8.17 -16.62
C GLU A 121 -14.48 -7.79 -17.04
N ARG A 122 -14.10 -8.19 -18.26
CA ARG A 122 -12.75 -7.97 -18.81
C ARG A 122 -12.73 -6.97 -19.96
N ASP A 123 -13.81 -6.22 -20.12
CA ASP A 123 -13.87 -5.16 -21.09
C ASP A 123 -12.87 -4.05 -20.73
N PRO A 124 -12.06 -3.54 -21.67
CA PRO A 124 -11.06 -2.50 -21.39
C PRO A 124 -11.65 -1.22 -20.80
N GLU A 125 -12.84 -0.79 -21.23
CA GLU A 125 -13.48 0.43 -20.73
C GLU A 125 -13.95 0.24 -19.28
N HIS A 126 -14.54 -0.92 -18.98
CA HIS A 126 -14.91 -1.29 -17.61
C HIS A 126 -13.68 -1.31 -16.68
N ILE A 127 -12.57 -1.92 -17.12
CA ILE A 127 -11.33 -1.97 -16.34
C ILE A 127 -10.78 -0.56 -16.09
N GLN A 128 -10.81 0.32 -17.09
CA GLN A 128 -10.35 1.69 -16.96
C GLN A 128 -11.21 2.47 -15.96
N LEU A 129 -12.53 2.33 -16.02
CA LEU A 129 -13.44 2.96 -15.06
C LEU A 129 -13.18 2.44 -13.65
N ALA A 130 -13.05 1.11 -13.48
CA ALA A 130 -12.70 0.50 -12.20
C ALA A 130 -11.38 1.06 -11.63
N HIS A 131 -10.34 1.21 -12.47
CA HIS A 131 -9.08 1.82 -12.07
C HIS A 131 -9.25 3.26 -11.59
N GLN A 132 -9.99 4.07 -12.32
CA GLN A 132 -10.25 5.47 -11.97
C GLN A 132 -11.00 5.57 -10.63
N THR A 133 -12.04 4.77 -10.43
CA THR A 133 -12.84 4.74 -9.21
C THR A 133 -12.01 4.33 -7.99
N LEU A 134 -11.28 3.22 -8.07
CA LEU A 134 -10.44 2.74 -6.96
C LEU A 134 -9.33 3.73 -6.60
N ARG A 135 -8.68 4.33 -7.61
CA ARG A 135 -7.64 5.36 -7.40
C ARG A 135 -8.21 6.60 -6.72
N ALA A 136 -9.37 7.09 -7.17
CA ALA A 136 -10.03 8.24 -6.57
C ALA A 136 -10.39 8.00 -5.10
N MET A 137 -10.91 6.82 -4.77
CA MET A 137 -11.22 6.44 -3.39
C MET A 137 -9.97 6.38 -2.50
N LEU A 138 -8.90 5.76 -3.00
CA LEU A 138 -7.62 5.69 -2.29
C LEU A 138 -7.03 7.09 -2.10
N GLU A 139 -7.09 7.96 -3.10
CA GLU A 139 -6.57 9.33 -2.99
C GLU A 139 -7.35 10.16 -1.96
N ALA A 140 -8.68 10.05 -1.95
CA ALA A 140 -9.50 10.70 -0.94
C ALA A 140 -9.15 10.21 0.48
N ALA A 141 -8.97 8.89 0.67
CA ALA A 141 -8.58 8.31 1.94
C ALA A 141 -7.18 8.79 2.39
N ARG A 142 -6.20 8.78 1.48
CA ARG A 142 -4.82 9.25 1.72
C ARG A 142 -4.79 10.73 2.07
N GLY A 143 -5.62 11.56 1.42
CA GLY A 143 -5.79 12.96 1.76
C GLY A 143 -6.25 13.16 3.20
N GLN A 144 -7.26 12.40 3.65
CA GLN A 144 -7.73 12.42 5.05
C GLN A 144 -6.66 11.91 6.03
N LEU A 145 -5.99 10.81 5.71
CA LEU A 145 -4.89 10.24 6.52
C LEU A 145 -3.72 11.22 6.67
N HIS A 146 -3.38 11.96 5.61
CA HIS A 146 -2.37 13.01 5.67
C HIS A 146 -2.78 14.14 6.63
N GLN A 147 -4.04 14.58 6.59
CA GLN A 147 -4.54 15.58 7.54
C GLN A 147 -4.49 15.07 8.99
N LEU A 148 -4.91 13.82 9.22
CA LEU A 148 -4.80 13.17 10.52
C LEU A 148 -3.34 13.15 11.01
N LEU A 149 -2.42 12.66 10.19
CA LEU A 149 -1.02 12.51 10.58
C LEU A 149 -0.35 13.86 10.86
N LEU A 150 -0.68 14.91 10.09
CA LEU A 150 -0.24 16.28 10.39
C LEU A 150 -0.75 16.76 11.76
N SER A 151 -2.03 16.57 12.06
CA SER A 151 -2.60 16.95 13.35
C SER A 151 -1.93 16.21 14.51
N LEU A 152 -1.67 14.91 14.36
CA LEU A 152 -0.96 14.12 15.36
C LEU A 152 0.49 14.59 15.53
N LEU A 153 1.20 14.90 14.44
CA LEU A 153 2.57 15.40 14.47
C LEU A 153 2.72 16.74 15.20
N LEU A 154 1.71 17.61 15.11
CA LEU A 154 1.69 18.87 15.85
C LEU A 154 1.52 18.66 17.36
N SER A 155 0.75 17.63 17.76
CA SER A 155 0.44 17.36 19.17
C SER A 155 1.41 16.41 19.87
N GLY A 156 2.04 15.47 19.17
CA GLY A 156 2.93 14.46 19.76
C GLY A 156 3.86 13.87 18.71
N ARG A 157 4.82 14.70 18.35
CA ARG A 157 5.77 14.41 17.29
C ARG A 157 6.59 13.15 17.54
N GLU A 158 7.13 12.97 18.75
CA GLU A 158 8.06 11.87 19.03
C GLU A 158 7.34 10.52 19.05
N GLU A 159 6.08 10.48 19.46
CA GLU A 159 5.20 9.32 19.45
C GLU A 159 4.88 8.89 18.02
N VAL A 160 4.58 9.85 17.14
CA VAL A 160 4.35 9.58 15.72
C VAL A 160 5.61 9.08 15.03
N LEU A 161 6.76 9.71 15.28
CA LEU A 161 8.02 9.26 14.71
C LEU A 161 8.47 7.91 15.26
N GLY A 162 8.17 7.62 16.53
CA GLY A 162 8.38 6.32 17.14
C GLY A 162 7.54 5.23 16.47
N TRP A 163 6.26 5.51 16.23
CA TRP A 163 5.38 4.59 15.51
C TRP A 163 5.85 4.34 14.08
N LEU A 164 6.20 5.39 13.34
CA LEU A 164 6.73 5.26 11.98
C LEU A 164 8.00 4.38 11.98
N ALA A 165 8.96 4.66 12.86
CA ALA A 165 10.17 3.86 12.97
C ALA A 165 9.88 2.38 13.29
N ALA A 166 8.94 2.11 14.20
CA ALA A 166 8.52 0.76 14.53
C ALA A 166 7.88 0.04 13.33
N VAL A 167 7.04 0.72 12.55
CA VAL A 167 6.45 0.17 11.32
C VAL A 167 7.53 -0.16 10.29
N LEU A 168 8.49 0.73 10.10
CA LEU A 168 9.57 0.52 9.15
C LEU A 168 10.46 -0.66 9.57
N LYS A 169 10.87 -0.71 10.84
CA LYS A 169 11.68 -1.80 11.39
C LYS A 169 10.97 -3.16 11.33
N ALA A 170 9.70 -3.22 11.72
CA ALA A 170 8.90 -4.44 11.67
C ALA A 170 8.70 -4.99 10.24
N ASN A 171 9.04 -4.20 9.21
CA ASN A 171 8.88 -4.52 7.80
C ASN A 171 10.21 -4.60 7.02
N GLU A 172 11.36 -4.61 7.68
CA GLU A 172 12.69 -4.73 7.03
C GLU A 172 12.79 -5.96 6.13
N ARG A 173 12.15 -7.07 6.54
CA ARG A 173 12.12 -8.35 5.80
C ARG A 173 11.46 -8.23 4.42
N ARG A 174 10.72 -7.15 4.13
CA ARG A 174 10.14 -6.90 2.80
C ARG A 174 11.18 -6.69 1.70
N ALA A 175 12.43 -6.39 2.07
CA ALA A 175 13.55 -6.26 1.12
C ALA A 175 14.10 -7.61 0.63
N GLN A 176 13.79 -8.72 1.30
CA GLN A 176 14.28 -10.05 0.94
C GLN A 176 13.70 -10.53 -0.40
N LEU A 177 14.44 -11.39 -1.11
CA LEU A 177 14.00 -11.96 -2.39
C LEU A 177 12.72 -12.79 -2.25
N GLN A 178 12.58 -13.51 -1.13
CA GLN A 178 11.39 -14.27 -0.79
C GLN A 178 10.86 -13.78 0.55
N VAL A 179 9.80 -12.99 0.50
CA VAL A 179 9.16 -12.43 1.70
C VAL A 179 8.02 -13.34 2.13
N ASP A 180 8.00 -13.75 3.40
CA ASP A 180 6.82 -14.37 3.98
C ASP A 180 5.74 -13.29 4.25
N PRO A 181 4.60 -13.30 3.54
CA PRO A 181 3.53 -12.31 3.74
C PRO A 181 2.93 -12.35 5.14
N ARG A 182 3.10 -13.44 5.91
CA ARG A 182 2.57 -13.57 7.28
C ARG A 182 3.32 -12.73 8.29
N LEU A 183 4.58 -12.41 8.03
CA LEU A 183 5.45 -11.70 8.96
C LEU A 183 5.49 -10.19 8.70
N VAL A 184 5.08 -9.76 7.51
CA VAL A 184 5.14 -8.36 7.07
C VAL A 184 3.75 -7.75 6.93
N ALA A 185 3.68 -6.43 7.03
CA ALA A 185 2.47 -5.66 6.84
C ALA A 185 1.86 -5.92 5.45
N PRO A 186 0.53 -5.85 5.30
CA PRO A 186 -0.14 -5.91 4.00
C PRO A 186 0.35 -4.83 3.04
N ASP A 187 0.25 -5.11 1.74
CA ASP A 187 0.74 -4.21 0.70
C ASP A 187 -0.08 -2.92 0.64
N GLY A 188 -1.40 -2.99 0.88
CA GLY A 188 -2.26 -1.80 0.96
C GLY A 188 -1.80 -0.81 2.04
N LEU A 189 -1.40 -1.33 3.22
CA LEU A 189 -0.88 -0.50 4.30
C LEU A 189 0.42 0.21 3.91
N MET A 190 1.36 -0.53 3.33
CA MET A 190 2.64 0.05 2.92
C MET A 190 2.45 1.07 1.79
N LEU A 191 1.55 0.81 0.85
CA LEU A 191 1.22 1.72 -0.25
C LEU A 191 0.58 3.03 0.26
N ASN A 192 -0.36 2.94 1.19
CA ASN A 192 -1.01 4.14 1.74
C ASN A 192 -0.08 4.91 2.67
N LEU A 193 0.72 4.21 3.48
CA LEU A 193 1.74 4.83 4.30
C LEU A 193 2.71 5.61 3.42
N ALA A 194 3.20 4.99 2.34
CA ALA A 194 4.03 5.65 1.35
C ALA A 194 3.39 6.94 0.82
N ALA A 195 2.19 6.84 0.23
CA ALA A 195 1.50 8.00 -0.33
C ALA A 195 1.28 9.15 0.68
N VAL A 196 0.98 8.84 1.94
CA VAL A 196 0.83 9.83 3.01
C VAL A 196 2.16 10.50 3.35
N LEU A 197 3.25 9.73 3.40
CA LEU A 197 4.59 10.27 3.65
C LEU A 197 5.08 11.14 2.48
N GLN A 198 4.74 10.79 1.24
CA GLN A 198 4.98 11.64 0.07
C GLN A 198 4.24 12.98 0.18
N LEU A 199 2.98 12.99 0.62
CA LEU A 199 2.23 14.23 0.85
C LEU A 199 2.88 15.12 1.90
N LEU A 200 3.41 14.54 2.99
CA LEU A 200 4.18 15.27 4.00
C LEU A 200 5.49 15.83 3.43
N ALA A 201 6.11 15.11 2.49
CA ALA A 201 7.35 15.47 1.84
C ALA A 201 7.21 16.65 0.85
N LEU A 202 6.02 16.91 0.28
CA LEU A 202 5.84 17.93 -0.76
C LEU A 202 6.25 19.35 -0.34
N LYS A 203 6.19 19.67 0.96
CA LYS A 203 6.53 20.99 1.49
C LYS A 203 7.97 21.10 2.02
N VAL A 204 8.79 20.09 1.77
CA VAL A 204 10.16 20.01 2.26
C VAL A 204 11.11 20.68 1.27
N HIS A 205 11.90 21.62 1.77
CA HIS A 205 12.97 22.23 0.99
C HIS A 205 14.27 21.41 1.17
N PRO A 206 15.07 21.16 0.12
CA PRO A 206 16.29 20.35 0.20
C PRO A 206 17.26 20.86 1.25
N ALA A 207 17.46 22.18 1.34
CA ALA A 207 18.31 22.81 2.36
C ALA A 207 17.87 22.57 3.83
N LYS A 208 16.66 22.04 4.07
CA LYS A 208 16.18 21.68 5.41
C LYS A 208 16.36 20.20 5.73
N VAL A 209 16.95 19.43 4.82
CA VAL A 209 17.29 18.02 5.01
C VAL A 209 18.74 17.96 5.50
N ASP A 210 18.98 17.23 6.58
CA ASP A 210 20.33 17.02 7.11
C ASP A 210 20.86 15.74 6.49
N PRO A 211 21.87 15.85 5.63
CA PRO A 211 22.39 14.67 4.97
C PRO A 211 23.12 13.72 5.95
N HIS A 212 23.58 14.24 7.10
CA HIS A 212 24.28 13.45 8.12
C HIS A 212 23.34 12.78 9.12
N TYR A 213 22.01 12.92 8.95
CA TYR A 213 21.03 12.37 9.88
C TYR A 213 21.22 10.89 10.22
N PRO A 214 21.52 9.98 9.26
CA PRO A 214 21.71 8.55 9.56
C PRO A 214 22.81 8.24 10.56
N PHE A 215 23.78 9.15 10.72
CA PHE A 215 24.95 8.95 11.58
C PHE A 215 24.77 9.54 12.99
N ARG A 216 23.67 10.26 13.22
CA ARG A 216 23.37 10.85 14.55
C ARG A 216 22.95 9.78 15.55
N GLU A 217 23.31 9.96 16.82
CA GLU A 217 22.93 9.05 17.91
C GLU A 217 21.41 8.86 18.08
N ASN A 218 20.62 9.85 17.66
CA ASN A 218 19.15 9.81 17.75
C ASN A 218 18.47 9.51 16.41
N ALA A 219 19.21 8.97 15.44
CA ALA A 219 18.65 8.46 14.19
C ALA A 219 17.70 7.31 14.50
N ARG A 220 16.48 7.38 13.95
CA ARG A 220 15.44 6.37 14.16
C ARG A 220 15.50 5.21 13.15
N VAL A 221 16.35 5.33 12.13
CA VAL A 221 16.59 4.28 11.14
C VAL A 221 18.04 3.87 11.25
N ASP A 222 18.22 2.56 11.40
CA ASP A 222 19.53 1.94 11.41
C ASP A 222 19.90 1.60 9.97
N VAL A 223 21.00 2.19 9.51
CA VAL A 223 21.57 1.92 8.19
C VAL A 223 22.81 1.05 8.29
N LEU A 224 23.29 0.65 9.48
CA LEU A 224 24.59 0.01 9.67
C LEU A 224 24.76 -1.25 8.78
N ALA A 225 23.72 -2.08 8.70
CA ALA A 225 23.74 -3.30 7.89
C ALA A 225 23.48 -3.09 6.38
N ASP A 226 23.18 -1.87 5.93
CA ASP A 226 22.85 -1.60 4.54
C ASP A 226 24.10 -1.55 3.64
N THR A 227 23.99 -2.08 2.42
CA THR A 227 25.06 -1.96 1.41
C THR A 227 25.30 -0.49 1.04
N ARG A 228 26.56 -0.05 1.04
CA ARG A 228 26.97 1.32 0.69
C ARG A 228 27.28 1.43 -0.81
N LEU A 229 27.30 2.66 -1.33
CA LEU A 229 27.58 2.91 -2.76
C LEU A 229 29.03 2.59 -3.14
N CYS A 230 30.01 3.09 -2.35
CA CYS A 230 31.44 3.01 -2.67
C CYS A 230 32.29 2.73 -1.43
N LEU A 231 31.78 1.95 -0.46
CA LEU A 231 32.52 1.59 0.76
C LEU A 231 32.31 0.11 1.06
N ASP A 232 33.37 -0.57 1.47
CA ASP A 232 33.24 -1.87 2.14
C ASP A 232 32.75 -1.69 3.60
N ALA A 233 32.49 -2.81 4.29
CA ALA A 233 31.94 -2.77 5.64
C ALA A 233 32.89 -2.10 6.65
N GLN A 234 34.19 -2.34 6.54
CA GLN A 234 35.18 -1.82 7.47
C GLN A 234 35.37 -0.31 7.28
N GLN A 235 35.50 0.14 6.03
CA GLN A 235 35.57 1.56 5.67
C GLN A 235 34.32 2.31 6.10
N ALA A 236 33.14 1.68 6.00
CA ALA A 236 31.89 2.29 6.42
C ALA A 236 31.79 2.47 7.95
N GLU A 237 32.32 1.51 8.73
CA GLU A 237 32.39 1.62 10.19
C GLU A 237 33.34 2.75 10.62
N GLU A 238 34.51 2.83 9.99
CA GLU A 238 35.50 3.89 10.26
C GLU A 238 34.93 5.28 9.92
N PHE A 239 34.33 5.44 8.73
CA PHE A 239 33.66 6.68 8.34
C PHE A 239 32.52 7.07 9.31
N THR A 240 31.75 6.09 9.80
CA THR A 240 30.70 6.34 10.78
C THR A 240 31.27 6.80 12.12
N ARG A 241 32.41 6.26 12.55
CA ARG A 241 33.11 6.68 13.77
C ARG A 241 33.61 8.13 13.63
N GLU A 242 34.28 8.45 12.53
CA GLU A 242 34.77 9.80 12.24
C GLU A 242 33.63 10.83 12.24
N LEU A 243 32.50 10.52 11.61
CA LEU A 243 31.33 11.41 11.60
C LEU A 243 30.69 11.60 12.98
N ARG A 244 30.77 10.60 13.87
CA ARG A 244 30.26 10.74 15.26
C ARG A 244 31.17 11.61 16.12
N GLU A 245 32.47 11.59 15.85
CA GLU A 245 33.47 12.43 16.50
C GLU A 245 33.48 13.86 15.94
N TRP A 246 32.87 14.08 14.77
CA TRP A 246 32.80 15.39 14.15
C TRP A 246 31.98 16.39 15.01
N PRO A 247 32.57 17.55 15.40
CA PRO A 247 31.91 18.46 16.30
C PRO A 247 30.62 19.05 15.74
N ALA A 248 29.53 18.96 16.49
CA ALA A 248 28.21 19.48 16.12
C ALA A 248 28.17 20.98 15.79
N HIS A 249 29.17 21.76 16.21
CA HIS A 249 29.30 23.19 15.92
C HIS A 249 29.91 23.50 14.55
N ALA A 250 30.69 22.59 13.96
CA ALA A 250 31.28 22.77 12.63
C ALA A 250 30.21 22.72 11.51
N LEU A 251 29.12 21.96 11.71
CA LEU A 251 27.97 21.93 10.80
C LEU A 251 27.14 23.22 10.80
N CYS A 252 27.25 24.07 11.83
CA CYS A 252 26.63 25.40 11.82
C CYS A 252 27.41 26.43 10.98
N ALA A 253 28.69 26.16 10.70
CA ALA A 253 29.55 27.08 9.96
C ALA A 253 29.42 26.96 8.42
N LEU A 254 28.94 25.82 7.92
CA LEU A 254 28.86 25.54 6.48
C LEU A 254 27.52 25.90 5.81
N GLY A 255 26.52 26.40 6.55
CA GLY A 255 25.30 26.88 5.87
C GLY A 255 24.13 27.25 6.77
N GLY A 256 24.01 28.54 7.06
CA GLY A 256 22.74 29.16 7.42
C GLY A 256 22.53 29.40 8.91
N THR A 257 22.28 30.68 9.22
CA THR A 257 21.90 31.24 10.52
C THR A 257 20.99 30.32 11.33
N VAL A 258 21.51 29.88 12.48
CA VAL A 258 20.80 29.19 13.56
C VAL A 258 19.78 30.16 14.18
N GLY A 259 18.65 30.33 13.50
CA GLY A 259 17.68 31.39 13.79
C GLY A 259 16.24 31.01 13.45
N ARG A 260 15.79 29.80 13.83
CA ARG A 260 14.40 29.34 14.10
C ARG A 260 14.30 27.81 14.04
N ILE A 261 14.84 27.11 15.06
CA ILE A 261 14.96 25.64 15.12
C ILE A 261 13.66 24.93 15.57
N GLY A 262 12.49 25.45 15.23
CA GLY A 262 11.22 24.74 15.41
C GLY A 262 10.88 23.83 14.23
N SER A 263 11.13 24.32 13.01
CA SER A 263 10.69 23.67 11.75
C SER A 263 11.72 22.68 11.19
N CYS A 264 13.02 22.93 11.35
CA CYS A 264 14.09 22.12 10.72
C CYS A 264 14.29 20.75 11.38
N ARG A 265 14.02 20.63 12.68
CA ARG A 265 14.15 19.35 13.39
C ARG A 265 13.13 18.36 12.81
N TRP A 266 11.89 18.84 12.53
CA TRP A 266 10.82 18.33 11.64
C TRP A 266 11.24 17.31 10.59
N THR A 267 11.66 17.94 9.49
CA THR A 267 11.96 17.44 8.17
C THR A 267 12.98 16.33 8.19
N MET A 268 14.09 16.49 8.92
CA MET A 268 15.23 15.57 8.85
C MET A 268 14.93 14.21 9.50
N ARG A 269 14.15 14.20 10.59
CA ARG A 269 13.83 12.98 11.36
C ARG A 269 12.88 12.02 10.67
N VAL A 270 12.05 12.53 9.74
CA VAL A 270 11.07 11.72 9.02
C VAL A 270 11.57 11.38 7.62
N HIS A 271 12.23 12.32 6.95
CA HIS A 271 12.40 12.27 5.49
C HIS A 271 13.43 11.24 5.00
N CYS A 272 14.56 11.07 5.70
CA CYS A 272 15.54 10.04 5.33
C CYS A 272 15.00 8.60 5.54
N PRO A 273 14.32 8.29 6.66
CA PRO A 273 13.54 7.05 6.81
C PRO A 273 12.48 6.84 5.73
N ILE A 274 11.75 7.90 5.36
CA ILE A 274 10.70 7.88 4.34
C ILE A 274 11.30 7.49 2.99
N ILE A 275 12.33 8.17 2.51
CA ILE A 275 12.91 7.91 1.18
C ILE A 275 13.45 6.47 1.10
N GLN A 276 14.19 6.02 2.12
CA GLN A 276 14.77 4.66 2.13
C GLN A 276 13.70 3.57 2.15
N HIS A 277 12.62 3.74 2.93
CA HIS A 277 11.57 2.73 3.03
C HIS A 277 10.49 2.82 1.94
N GLU A 278 10.24 4.00 1.36
CA GLU A 278 9.47 4.15 0.10
C GLU A 278 10.09 3.30 -0.99
N LEU A 279 11.40 3.47 -1.21
CA LEU A 279 12.18 2.70 -2.17
C LEU A 279 12.06 1.20 -1.92
N ARG A 280 12.18 0.75 -0.66
CA ARG A 280 12.07 -0.67 -0.31
C ARG A 280 10.64 -1.21 -0.41
N GLY A 281 9.67 -0.43 0.04
CA GLY A 281 8.25 -0.77 0.13
C GLY A 281 7.60 -0.90 -1.23
N LEU A 282 7.66 0.16 -2.04
CA LEU A 282 7.13 0.17 -3.41
C LEU A 282 7.88 -0.83 -4.29
N ALA A 283 9.21 -0.93 -4.19
CA ALA A 283 9.96 -1.93 -4.95
C ALA A 283 9.61 -3.37 -4.53
N SER A 284 9.32 -3.64 -3.25
CA SER A 284 8.86 -4.97 -2.80
C SER A 284 7.52 -5.33 -3.43
N ILE A 285 6.55 -4.41 -3.44
CA ILE A 285 5.23 -4.64 -4.07
C ILE A 285 5.41 -4.83 -5.59
N ALA A 286 6.21 -3.97 -6.24
CA ALA A 286 6.49 -4.06 -7.67
C ALA A 286 7.23 -5.35 -8.05
N ARG A 287 8.10 -5.90 -7.21
CA ARG A 287 8.85 -7.15 -7.47
C ARG A 287 8.00 -8.42 -7.40
N ARG A 288 6.94 -8.46 -6.59
CA ARG A 288 6.04 -9.63 -6.53
C ARG A 288 5.26 -9.82 -7.82
N CYS A 289 4.84 -8.73 -8.46
CA CYS A 289 3.98 -8.77 -9.64
C CYS A 289 4.62 -9.54 -10.83
N PRO A 290 5.89 -9.32 -11.22
CA PRO A 290 6.59 -10.15 -12.22
C PRO A 290 6.83 -11.60 -11.80
N LEU A 291 7.15 -11.84 -10.52
CA LEU A 291 7.44 -13.20 -10.01
C LEU A 291 6.18 -14.09 -10.02
N GLU A 292 5.03 -13.53 -9.67
CA GLU A 292 3.74 -14.21 -9.74
C GLU A 292 3.29 -14.43 -11.18
N CYS A 293 3.50 -13.44 -12.07
CA CYS A 293 3.29 -13.61 -13.51
C CYS A 293 4.20 -14.70 -14.11
N GLY A 294 5.46 -14.79 -13.66
CA GLY A 294 6.41 -15.83 -14.04
C GLY A 294 6.04 -17.22 -13.53
N ARG A 295 5.50 -17.34 -12.32
CA ARG A 295 4.91 -18.59 -11.80
C ARG A 295 3.67 -19.00 -12.57
N GLY A 296 2.80 -18.04 -12.94
CA GLY A 296 1.66 -18.29 -13.81
C GLY A 296 2.05 -18.78 -15.20
N ARG A 297 3.14 -18.23 -15.78
CA ARG A 297 3.71 -18.70 -17.05
C ARG A 297 4.38 -20.07 -16.95
N ARG A 298 5.11 -20.38 -15.87
CA ARG A 298 5.66 -21.74 -15.66
C ARG A 298 4.57 -22.77 -15.38
N ALA A 299 3.49 -22.37 -14.70
CA ALA A 299 2.32 -23.21 -14.49
C ALA A 299 1.48 -23.34 -15.77
N GLY A 300 1.53 -22.38 -16.72
CA GLY A 300 0.86 -22.47 -18.02
C GLY A 300 1.71 -23.13 -19.12
N GLY A 301 3.03 -23.11 -18.99
CA GLY A 301 4.00 -23.63 -19.97
C GLY A 301 4.37 -25.09 -19.79
N GLY A 302 3.51 -25.88 -19.14
CA GLY A 302 3.61 -27.35 -19.10
C GLY A 302 3.11 -28.01 -20.38
N GLU A 303 3.32 -27.40 -21.56
CA GLU A 303 3.24 -28.09 -22.85
C GLU A 303 4.60 -28.72 -23.15
N GLY A 304 4.90 -29.82 -22.44
CA GLY A 304 5.97 -30.74 -22.79
C GLY A 304 5.36 -32.04 -23.30
N GLN A 305 5.54 -32.32 -24.60
CA GLN A 305 5.14 -33.51 -25.35
C GLN A 305 3.63 -33.90 -25.30
N LEU A 306 2.85 -33.41 -26.26
CA LEU A 306 1.78 -34.23 -26.85
C LEU A 306 2.41 -35.12 -27.94
N PRO A 307 2.06 -36.42 -28.04
CA PRO A 307 2.54 -37.26 -29.13
C PRO A 307 1.89 -36.84 -30.46
N ASP A 308 2.71 -36.84 -31.50
CA ASP A 308 2.38 -36.46 -32.88
C ASP A 308 1.16 -37.19 -33.45
N GLY A 309 0.38 -36.47 -34.27
CA GLY A 309 -0.44 -37.07 -35.32
C GLY A 309 -1.91 -36.67 -35.37
N VAL A 310 -2.22 -35.40 -35.72
CA VAL A 310 -3.46 -35.01 -36.46
C VAL A 310 -3.14 -33.72 -37.25
N PRO A 311 -3.48 -33.60 -38.56
CA PRO A 311 -3.15 -32.42 -39.35
C PRO A 311 -4.05 -31.23 -39.00
N VAL A 312 -3.44 -30.05 -38.90
CA VAL A 312 -4.11 -28.75 -38.77
C VAL A 312 -4.42 -28.22 -40.18
N PRO A 313 -5.64 -27.78 -40.52
CA PRO A 313 -5.87 -27.07 -41.76
C PRO A 313 -5.30 -25.64 -41.63
N GLY A 314 -4.40 -25.28 -42.55
CA GLY A 314 -3.79 -23.95 -42.62
C GLY A 314 -4.80 -22.86 -42.99
N PRO A 315 -4.51 -21.58 -42.67
CA PRO A 315 -5.38 -20.46 -43.02
C PRO A 315 -5.24 -20.13 -44.51
N ALA A 316 -6.36 -20.09 -45.22
CA ALA A 316 -6.45 -19.50 -46.55
C ALA A 316 -6.32 -17.97 -46.43
N GLY A 317 -5.37 -17.39 -47.17
CA GLY A 317 -5.18 -15.95 -47.27
C GLY A 317 -6.10 -15.28 -48.30
N GLY A 318 -6.19 -13.95 -48.22
CA GLY A 318 -6.61 -13.07 -49.31
C GLY A 318 -7.74 -12.07 -48.97
N ALA A 319 -7.36 -10.81 -48.76
CA ALA A 319 -8.21 -9.60 -48.64
C ALA A 319 -8.73 -9.13 -50.04
N PRO A 320 -9.24 -7.88 -50.30
CA PRO A 320 -9.68 -6.76 -49.44
C PRO A 320 -11.02 -6.06 -49.89
N GLY A 321 -11.48 -5.03 -49.15
CA GLY A 321 -12.12 -3.83 -49.74
C GLY A 321 -13.52 -3.37 -49.26
N GLY A 322 -13.58 -2.17 -48.66
CA GLY A 322 -14.47 -1.07 -49.06
C GLY A 322 -15.92 -0.94 -48.53
N GLY A 323 -16.15 0.07 -47.67
CA GLY A 323 -17.11 1.16 -47.94
C GLY A 323 -18.62 1.04 -47.62
N ALA A 324 -19.03 1.81 -46.59
CA ALA A 324 -20.26 2.64 -46.47
C ALA A 324 -21.69 2.05 -46.50
N GLY A 325 -22.57 2.63 -45.67
CA GLY A 325 -23.98 2.81 -46.02
C GLY A 325 -25.03 2.53 -44.93
N CYS A 326 -25.62 3.60 -44.39
CA CYS A 326 -26.81 3.63 -43.53
C CYS A 326 -28.06 2.96 -44.12
N GLY A 327 -29.01 2.58 -43.27
CA GLY A 327 -30.40 2.35 -43.69
C GLY A 327 -31.26 1.61 -42.68
N ALA A 328 -32.15 2.34 -42.02
CA ALA A 328 -33.13 1.85 -41.06
C ALA A 328 -34.16 0.87 -41.67
N VAL A 329 -34.87 0.14 -40.79
CA VAL A 329 -36.36 0.02 -40.70
C VAL A 329 -36.73 -1.29 -39.96
N ARG A 330 -37.38 -1.13 -38.79
CA ARG A 330 -38.19 -2.15 -38.06
C ARG A 330 -39.56 -2.29 -38.76
N PRO A 331 -40.53 -3.07 -38.22
CA PRO A 331 -40.58 -4.49 -37.88
C PRO A 331 -41.81 -5.17 -38.54
N ALA A 332 -42.00 -6.49 -38.45
CA ALA A 332 -43.33 -7.09 -38.23
C ALA A 332 -43.35 -8.63 -38.19
N ALA A 333 -44.21 -9.11 -37.29
CA ALA A 333 -45.07 -10.28 -37.41
C ALA A 333 -44.45 -11.68 -37.35
N ALA A 334 -44.40 -12.19 -36.12
CA ALA A 334 -44.63 -13.60 -35.83
C ALA A 334 -46.04 -14.00 -36.29
N ARG A 335 -46.15 -15.08 -37.06
CA ARG A 335 -47.40 -15.80 -37.27
C ARG A 335 -47.13 -17.30 -37.23
N ALA A 336 -47.81 -17.96 -36.30
CA ALA A 336 -47.81 -19.39 -36.10
C ALA A 336 -48.75 -20.11 -37.08
N ALA A 337 -48.62 -21.44 -37.07
CA ALA A 337 -49.53 -22.50 -37.52
C ALA A 337 -49.15 -23.20 -38.84
N GLY A 338 -49.06 -24.53 -38.76
CA GLY A 338 -48.96 -25.41 -39.91
C GLY A 338 -48.43 -26.80 -39.56
N ALA A 339 -49.24 -27.58 -38.84
CA ALA A 339 -49.03 -29.02 -38.67
C ALA A 339 -49.32 -29.76 -39.99
N ALA A 340 -48.45 -30.70 -40.38
CA ALA A 340 -48.81 -31.80 -41.28
C ALA A 340 -47.86 -32.99 -41.03
N ALA A 341 -48.46 -34.11 -40.64
CA ALA A 341 -47.82 -35.41 -40.48
C ALA A 341 -47.84 -36.19 -41.80
N ALA A 342 -46.76 -36.87 -42.15
CA ALA A 342 -46.78 -38.09 -42.97
C ALA A 342 -45.41 -38.79 -42.95
N GLY A 343 -45.44 -40.13 -42.81
CA GLY A 343 -44.44 -41.01 -43.45
C GLY A 343 -43.44 -41.70 -42.54
N ALA A 344 -43.80 -42.90 -42.08
CA ALA A 344 -42.92 -43.86 -41.43
C ALA A 344 -41.86 -44.42 -42.40
N GLY A 345 -40.62 -44.56 -41.91
CA GLY A 345 -39.54 -45.32 -42.53
C GLY A 345 -38.56 -45.76 -41.45
N ALA A 346 -38.52 -47.05 -41.17
CA ALA A 346 -37.77 -47.66 -40.08
C ALA A 346 -36.27 -47.83 -40.38
N VAL A 347 -35.54 -48.15 -39.31
CA VAL A 347 -34.21 -48.80 -39.23
C VAL A 347 -33.03 -47.87 -38.96
N GLY A 348 -32.56 -47.90 -37.71
CA GLY A 348 -31.27 -47.34 -37.28
C GLY A 348 -31.28 -46.83 -35.85
N GLN A 349 -31.46 -47.69 -34.85
CA GLN A 349 -31.18 -47.35 -33.45
C GLN A 349 -29.70 -46.97 -33.31
N PRO A 350 -29.32 -45.78 -32.82
CA PRO A 350 -27.99 -45.62 -32.25
C PRO A 350 -28.02 -46.32 -30.90
N ALA A 351 -27.22 -47.39 -30.78
CA ALA A 351 -26.93 -48.04 -29.51
C ALA A 351 -26.57 -46.98 -28.45
N PRO A 352 -26.98 -47.15 -27.18
CA PRO A 352 -26.57 -46.24 -26.13
C PRO A 352 -25.05 -46.28 -26.07
N VAL A 353 -24.40 -45.17 -26.42
CA VAL A 353 -22.97 -44.99 -26.23
C VAL A 353 -22.75 -45.10 -24.74
N GLY A 354 -22.39 -46.31 -24.32
CA GLY A 354 -22.02 -46.63 -22.96
C GLY A 354 -21.05 -45.56 -22.50
N ALA A 355 -21.34 -45.00 -21.33
CA ALA A 355 -20.46 -44.09 -20.63
C ALA A 355 -19.07 -44.73 -20.60
N ARG A 356 -18.21 -44.35 -21.56
CA ARG A 356 -16.79 -44.62 -21.50
C ARG A 356 -16.35 -43.90 -20.25
N GLY A 357 -16.21 -44.65 -19.15
CA GLY A 357 -15.55 -44.19 -17.95
C GLY A 357 -14.24 -43.57 -18.42
N GLY A 358 -14.21 -42.24 -18.43
CA GLY A 358 -13.05 -41.52 -18.93
C GLY A 358 -11.85 -42.06 -18.19
N GLN A 359 -10.81 -42.47 -18.92
CA GLN A 359 -9.61 -43.03 -18.32
C GLN A 359 -9.23 -42.19 -17.10
N PRO A 360 -8.84 -42.78 -15.96
CA PRO A 360 -8.58 -42.05 -14.72
C PRO A 360 -7.57 -40.89 -14.92
N VAL A 361 -6.66 -41.05 -15.90
CA VAL A 361 -5.74 -40.02 -16.39
C VAL A 361 -6.44 -38.84 -17.05
N ALA A 362 -7.43 -39.06 -17.93
CA ALA A 362 -8.20 -37.99 -18.57
C ALA A 362 -9.02 -37.18 -17.55
N VAL A 363 -9.60 -37.83 -16.54
CA VAL A 363 -10.31 -37.15 -15.44
C VAL A 363 -9.34 -36.34 -14.58
N ARG A 364 -8.16 -36.89 -14.26
CA ARG A 364 -7.09 -36.17 -13.56
C ARG A 364 -6.60 -34.96 -14.35
N ASN A 365 -6.36 -35.10 -15.65
CA ASN A 365 -5.90 -34.02 -16.52
C ASN A 365 -6.94 -32.89 -16.62
N ARG A 366 -8.23 -33.22 -16.76
CA ARG A 366 -9.31 -32.22 -16.72
C ARG A 366 -9.34 -31.44 -15.40
N ARG A 367 -9.15 -32.12 -14.26
CA ARG A 367 -9.06 -31.47 -12.94
C ARG A 367 -7.84 -30.55 -12.83
N LEU A 368 -6.69 -30.96 -13.36
CA LEU A 368 -5.48 -30.13 -13.37
C LEU A 368 -5.67 -28.89 -14.23
N ILE A 369 -6.18 -29.05 -15.45
CA ILE A 369 -6.48 -27.92 -16.35
C ILE A 369 -7.47 -26.94 -15.69
N ALA A 370 -8.50 -27.45 -15.02
CA ALA A 370 -9.45 -26.61 -14.29
C ALA A 370 -8.77 -25.79 -13.17
N LYS A 371 -7.91 -26.43 -12.37
CA LYS A 371 -7.11 -25.74 -11.34
C LYS A 371 -6.18 -24.68 -11.93
N TRP A 372 -5.50 -25.01 -13.03
CA TRP A 372 -4.55 -24.12 -13.69
C TRP A 372 -5.27 -22.92 -14.32
N ARG A 373 -6.42 -23.14 -14.97
CA ARG A 373 -7.28 -22.06 -15.48
C ARG A 373 -7.75 -21.14 -14.35
N GLN A 374 -8.15 -21.70 -13.21
CA GLN A 374 -8.55 -20.90 -12.04
C GLN A 374 -7.38 -20.07 -11.50
N GLN A 375 -6.18 -20.66 -11.42
CA GLN A 375 -5.00 -19.95 -10.97
C GLN A 375 -4.58 -18.84 -11.94
N ALA A 376 -4.61 -19.10 -13.25
CA ALA A 376 -4.34 -18.11 -14.28
C ALA A 376 -5.35 -16.94 -14.22
N ARG A 377 -6.64 -17.22 -13.97
CA ARG A 377 -7.66 -16.18 -13.79
C ARG A 377 -7.36 -15.31 -12.57
N ARG A 378 -7.01 -15.91 -11.43
CA ARG A 378 -6.65 -15.19 -10.20
C ARG A 378 -5.42 -14.30 -10.41
N ILE A 379 -4.38 -14.80 -11.07
CA ILE A 379 -3.17 -14.02 -11.36
C ILE A 379 -3.49 -12.85 -12.31
N ALA A 380 -4.29 -13.07 -13.34
CA ALA A 380 -4.69 -12.01 -14.27
C ALA A 380 -5.48 -10.90 -13.57
N GLN A 381 -6.42 -11.26 -12.69
CA GLN A 381 -7.18 -10.30 -11.89
C GLN A 381 -6.31 -9.60 -10.84
N GLY A 382 -5.40 -10.33 -10.18
CA GLY A 382 -4.41 -9.77 -9.27
C GLY A 382 -3.56 -8.71 -9.94
N LYS A 383 -3.13 -8.94 -11.19
CA LYS A 383 -2.42 -7.92 -11.98
C LYS A 383 -3.25 -6.65 -12.17
N LEU A 384 -4.53 -6.76 -12.53
CA LEU A 384 -5.40 -5.59 -12.72
C LEU A 384 -5.56 -4.78 -11.43
N CYS A 385 -5.70 -5.46 -10.28
CA CYS A 385 -5.69 -4.84 -8.96
C CYS A 385 -4.37 -4.10 -8.67
N THR A 386 -3.24 -4.75 -8.99
CA THR A 386 -1.91 -4.15 -8.82
C THR A 386 -1.74 -2.93 -9.71
N ASP A 387 -2.21 -2.97 -10.96
CA ASP A 387 -2.17 -1.86 -11.90
C ASP A 387 -3.02 -0.68 -11.38
N ALA A 388 -4.19 -0.94 -10.78
CA ALA A 388 -4.99 0.11 -10.15
C ALA A 388 -4.25 0.81 -9.00
N GLY A 389 -3.57 0.05 -8.14
CA GLY A 389 -2.86 0.58 -6.97
C GLY A 389 -1.52 1.25 -7.27
N LEU A 390 -0.70 0.67 -8.16
CA LEU A 390 0.68 1.10 -8.41
C LEU A 390 0.81 2.06 -9.59
N LEU A 391 0.00 1.90 -10.64
CA LEU A 391 0.07 2.73 -11.85
C LEU A 391 -0.87 3.94 -11.77
N ASP A 392 -1.03 4.48 -10.56
CA ASP A 392 -1.76 5.73 -10.33
C ASP A 392 -0.86 6.92 -10.69
N PRO A 393 -1.23 7.75 -11.68
CA PRO A 393 -0.41 8.89 -12.10
C PRO A 393 -0.16 9.90 -10.97
N THR A 394 -1.10 10.07 -10.04
CA THR A 394 -0.95 11.02 -8.92
C THR A 394 0.08 10.51 -7.91
N LEU A 395 0.05 9.20 -7.64
CA LEU A 395 1.06 8.55 -6.80
C LEU A 395 2.44 8.62 -7.46
N LEU A 396 2.55 8.21 -8.73
CA LEU A 396 3.83 8.21 -9.46
C LEU A 396 4.42 9.62 -9.59
N GLY A 397 3.60 10.64 -9.85
CA GLY A 397 4.05 12.03 -9.88
C GLY A 397 4.65 12.48 -8.53
N ARG A 398 4.04 12.06 -7.42
CA ARG A 398 4.59 12.31 -6.07
C ARG A 398 5.88 11.54 -5.80
N CYS A 399 6.00 10.29 -6.28
CA CYS A 399 7.26 9.54 -6.23
C CYS A 399 8.39 10.29 -6.96
N LEU A 400 8.12 10.80 -8.17
CA LEU A 400 9.11 11.55 -8.95
C LEU A 400 9.55 12.83 -8.22
N ASN A 401 8.60 13.57 -7.63
CA ASN A 401 8.93 14.75 -6.82
C ASN A 401 9.81 14.40 -5.62
N LEU A 402 9.55 13.28 -4.95
CA LEU A 402 10.38 12.81 -3.84
C LEU A 402 11.80 12.44 -4.31
N TYR A 403 11.94 11.76 -5.46
CA TYR A 403 13.25 11.45 -6.02
C TYR A 403 14.02 12.68 -6.48
N ASN A 404 13.34 13.68 -7.05
CA ASN A 404 13.96 14.96 -7.39
C ASN A 404 14.48 15.68 -6.13
N LEU A 405 13.72 15.64 -5.03
CA LEU A 405 14.17 16.19 -3.75
C LEU A 405 15.38 15.43 -3.19
N ALA A 406 15.36 14.10 -3.24
CA ALA A 406 16.50 13.28 -2.82
C ALA A 406 17.75 13.55 -3.68
N ALA A 407 17.60 13.62 -5.00
CA ALA A 407 18.67 13.95 -5.92
C ALA A 407 19.25 15.34 -5.65
N ALA A 408 18.41 16.34 -5.38
CA ALA A 408 18.88 17.68 -5.01
C ALA A 408 19.73 17.66 -3.72
N VAL A 409 19.32 16.90 -2.71
CA VAL A 409 20.10 16.73 -1.46
C VAL A 409 21.44 16.01 -1.71
N PHE A 410 21.44 14.99 -2.57
CA PHE A 410 22.69 14.31 -2.93
C PHE A 410 23.63 15.19 -3.75
N LEU A 411 23.11 16.02 -4.66
CA LEU A 411 23.93 16.96 -5.42
C LEU A 411 24.54 18.04 -4.53
N THR A 412 23.82 18.54 -3.52
CA THR A 412 24.41 19.46 -2.53
C THR A 412 25.54 18.81 -1.75
N LEU A 413 25.45 17.51 -1.46
CA LEU A 413 26.51 16.76 -0.77
C LEU A 413 27.75 16.51 -1.63
N LEU A 414 27.61 16.40 -2.95
CA LEU A 414 28.74 16.14 -3.85
C LEU A 414 29.49 17.41 -4.24
N HIS A 415 28.88 18.58 -4.03
CA HIS A 415 29.48 19.89 -4.31
C HIS A 415 30.23 20.48 -3.11
N GLU A 416 29.92 20.02 -1.89
CA GLU A 416 30.73 20.29 -0.68
C GLU A 416 31.88 19.29 -0.58
#